data_AF-A0A948F3C7-F1
#
_entry.id   AF-A0A948F3C7-F1
#
_cell.length_a   1.000
_cell.length_b   1.000
_cell.length_c   1.000
_cell.angle_alpha   90.00
_cell.angle_beta   90.00
_cell.angle_gamma   90.00
#
_symmetry.space_group_name_H-M   'P 1'
#
loop_
_entity.id
_entity.type
_entity.pdbx_description
1 polymer ?
#
loop_
_entity_poly.entity_id
_entity_poly.type
_entity_poly.pdbx_seq_one_letter_code
_entity_poly.pdbx_strand_id
1 'polypeptide(L)'
;METAQGQKDSRLFALLLTALYAWLVLTTLRAHELWRDEAQTWLIGRDTSLGEMFSLSRYQVHPALWYLLVRPLARLGAPYASMGLLHVGLAIGSVFMVLRFAPLPRLTRSLFVFSAWMFWMYAIESRVYAVGILLLFLIAWRYPDRHDRPWLHGVLIALLFNSNFHMVFIAGALTL
;
A
#
# COMPACT_ATOMS: atom_id res chain seq x y z
N MET A 1 22.63 20.73 5.89
CA MET A 1 22.49 20.59 4.43
C MET A 1 23.17 19.30 4.01
N GLU A 2 22.41 18.30 3.54
CA GLU A 2 22.98 17.05 3.00
C GLU A 2 23.72 17.38 1.69
N THR A 3 24.96 16.93 1.54
CA THR A 3 25.77 17.23 0.34
C THR A 3 25.12 16.60 -0.91
N ALA A 4 25.36 17.17 -2.10
CA ALA A 4 24.85 16.59 -3.35
C ALA A 4 25.24 15.10 -3.50
N GLN A 5 26.44 14.74 -3.02
CA GLN A 5 26.91 13.36 -2.95
C GLN A 5 26.09 12.52 -1.96
N GLY A 6 25.84 13.02 -0.73
CA GLY A 6 25.00 12.33 0.26
C GLY A 6 23.57 12.06 -0.23
N GLN A 7 22.97 13.03 -0.92
CA GLN A 7 21.65 12.83 -1.55
C GLN A 7 21.68 11.79 -2.67
N LYS A 8 22.74 11.76 -3.48
CA LYS A 8 22.92 10.75 -4.54
C LYS A 8 23.07 9.35 -3.94
N ASP A 9 23.88 9.19 -2.90
CA ASP A 9 24.10 7.93 -2.20
C ASP A 9 22.81 7.43 -1.52
N SER A 10 22.03 8.33 -0.95
CA SER A 10 20.72 8.03 -0.35
C SER A 10 19.70 7.55 -1.39
N ARG A 11 19.66 8.19 -2.57
CA ARG A 11 18.80 7.76 -3.69
C ARG A 11 19.23 6.40 -4.24
N LEU A 12 20.52 6.18 -4.45
CA LEU A 12 21.05 4.91 -4.95
C LEU A 12 20.75 3.78 -3.97
N PHE A 13 20.98 4.00 -2.67
CA PHE A 13 20.59 3.06 -1.61
C PHE A 13 19.11 2.68 -1.71
N ALA A 14 18.22 3.67 -1.77
CA ALA A 14 16.78 3.41 -1.84
C ALA A 14 16.40 2.64 -3.11
N LEU A 15 16.94 3.01 -4.27
CA LEU A 15 16.65 2.35 -5.55
C LEU A 15 17.14 0.90 -5.57
N LEU A 16 18.37 0.64 -5.13
CA LEU A 16 18.95 -0.71 -5.13
C LEU A 16 18.17 -1.66 -4.21
N LEU A 17 17.86 -1.23 -2.99
CA LEU A 17 17.11 -2.08 -2.05
C LEU A 17 15.65 -2.24 -2.46
N THR A 18 15.03 -1.20 -3.05
CA THR A 18 13.68 -1.34 -3.62
C THR A 18 13.67 -2.32 -4.79
N ALA A 19 14.69 -2.28 -5.66
CA ALA A 19 14.83 -3.22 -6.77
C ALA A 19 15.04 -4.66 -6.28
N LEU A 20 15.88 -4.86 -5.25
CA LEU A 20 16.06 -6.16 -4.61
C LEU A 20 14.74 -6.68 -4.00
N TYR A 21 14.03 -5.83 -3.25
CA TYR A 21 12.73 -6.16 -2.68
C TYR A 21 11.70 -6.51 -3.75
N ALA A 22 11.60 -5.71 -4.82
CA ALA A 22 10.71 -5.96 -5.94
C ALA A 22 11.02 -7.30 -6.62
N TRP A 23 12.29 -7.60 -6.85
CA TRP A 23 12.71 -8.88 -7.42
C TRP A 23 12.27 -10.05 -6.53
N LEU A 24 12.56 -10.00 -5.23
CA LEU A 24 12.15 -11.05 -4.28
C LEU A 24 10.63 -11.24 -4.27
N VAL A 25 9.86 -10.17 -4.08
CA VAL A 25 8.40 -10.22 -4.01
C VAL A 25 7.80 -10.74 -5.32
N LEU A 26 8.29 -10.29 -6.48
CA LEU A 26 7.81 -10.77 -7.77
C LEU A 26 8.14 -12.25 -8.01
N THR A 27 9.29 -12.74 -7.52
CA THR A 27 9.62 -14.17 -7.59
C THR A 27 8.74 -15.01 -6.67
N THR A 28 8.48 -14.53 -5.45
CA THR A 28 7.58 -15.22 -4.50
C THR A 28 6.14 -15.23 -4.99
N LEU A 29 5.65 -14.11 -5.57
CA LEU A 29 4.28 -14.01 -6.10
C LEU A 29 3.99 -15.08 -7.17
N ARG A 30 4.99 -15.51 -7.95
CA ARG A 30 4.82 -16.56 -8.96
C ARG A 30 4.49 -17.93 -8.36
N ALA A 31 4.91 -18.17 -7.12
CA ALA A 31 4.64 -19.39 -6.38
C ALA A 31 3.54 -19.20 -5.32
N HIS A 32 2.98 -18.00 -5.18
CA HIS A 32 1.94 -17.69 -4.21
C HIS A 32 0.61 -18.25 -4.69
N GLU A 33 -0.01 -19.08 -3.86
CA GLU A 33 -1.36 -19.56 -4.09
C GLU A 33 -2.36 -18.53 -3.56
N LEU A 34 -3.29 -18.12 -4.42
CA LEU A 34 -4.27 -17.10 -4.07
C LEU A 34 -5.26 -17.66 -3.04
N TRP A 35 -5.35 -16.97 -1.91
CA TRP A 35 -6.18 -17.40 -0.79
C TRP A 35 -7.65 -17.06 -1.00
N ARG A 36 -8.50 -17.69 -0.17
CA ARG A 36 -9.97 -17.56 -0.24
C ARG A 36 -10.43 -16.10 -0.17
N ASP A 37 -9.77 -15.30 0.67
CA ASP A 37 -10.11 -13.91 0.96
C ASP A 37 -9.62 -12.94 -0.13
N GLU A 38 -8.54 -13.27 -0.83
CA GLU A 38 -8.16 -12.67 -2.12
C GLU A 38 -9.23 -12.98 -3.18
N ALA A 39 -9.66 -14.24 -3.28
CA ALA A 39 -10.63 -14.67 -4.29
C ALA A 39 -11.98 -13.99 -4.09
N GLN A 40 -12.44 -13.88 -2.85
CA GLN A 40 -13.63 -13.15 -2.48
C GLN A 40 -13.56 -11.67 -2.93
N THR A 41 -12.42 -11.01 -2.73
CA THR A 41 -12.25 -9.61 -3.17
C THR A 41 -12.39 -9.48 -4.68
N TRP A 42 -11.73 -10.37 -5.42
CA TRP A 42 -11.80 -10.39 -6.87
C TRP A 42 -13.22 -10.63 -7.38
N LEU A 43 -13.92 -11.62 -6.84
CA LEU A 43 -15.29 -11.94 -7.22
C LEU A 43 -16.26 -10.78 -6.92
N ILE A 44 -16.12 -10.12 -5.77
CA ILE A 44 -16.90 -8.92 -5.46
C ILE A 44 -16.66 -7.84 -6.52
N GLY A 45 -15.40 -7.55 -6.85
CA GLY A 45 -15.06 -6.55 -7.87
C GLY A 45 -15.60 -6.92 -9.26
N ARG A 46 -15.51 -8.20 -9.65
CA ARG A 46 -15.94 -8.70 -10.96
C ARG A 46 -17.46 -8.72 -11.10
N ASP A 47 -18.15 -9.29 -10.12
CA ASP A 47 -19.52 -9.78 -10.30
C ASP A 47 -20.59 -8.80 -9.77
N THR A 48 -20.21 -7.81 -8.95
CA THR A 48 -21.18 -6.90 -8.30
C THR A 48 -21.23 -5.52 -8.93
N SER A 49 -22.43 -4.93 -9.00
CA SER A 49 -22.60 -3.51 -9.32
C SER A 49 -21.94 -2.63 -8.25
N LEU A 50 -21.72 -1.34 -8.54
CA LEU A 50 -21.15 -0.43 -7.54
C LEU A 50 -22.02 -0.35 -6.27
N GLY A 51 -23.35 -0.27 -6.41
CA GLY A 51 -24.26 -0.23 -5.28
C GLY A 51 -24.26 -1.52 -4.44
N GLU A 52 -24.18 -2.68 -5.08
CA GLU A 52 -24.05 -3.97 -4.39
C GLU A 52 -22.71 -4.10 -3.69
N MET A 53 -21.61 -3.65 -4.32
CA MET A 53 -20.28 -3.65 -3.70
C MET A 53 -20.27 -2.86 -2.39
N PHE A 54 -20.82 -1.63 -2.38
CA PHE A 54 -20.96 -0.84 -1.16
C PHE A 54 -21.93 -1.46 -0.15
N SER A 55 -22.96 -2.16 -0.63
CA SER A 55 -23.89 -2.87 0.24
C SER A 55 -23.20 -4.04 0.94
N LEU A 56 -22.34 -4.77 0.23
CA LEU A 56 -21.56 -5.90 0.73
C LEU A 56 -20.43 -5.46 1.65
N SER A 57 -19.78 -4.31 1.39
CA SER A 57 -18.71 -3.80 2.24
C SER A 57 -19.18 -3.53 3.67
N ARG A 58 -20.49 -3.30 3.90
CA ARG A 58 -21.07 -3.17 5.26
C ARG A 58 -20.97 -4.45 6.10
N TYR A 59 -20.87 -5.60 5.44
CA TYR A 59 -20.72 -6.91 6.09
C TYR A 59 -19.26 -7.38 6.11
N GLN A 60 -18.36 -6.60 5.51
CA GLN A 60 -16.92 -6.84 5.56
C GLN A 60 -16.30 -5.90 6.60
N VAL A 61 -15.20 -6.35 7.20
CA VAL A 61 -14.41 -5.50 8.12
C VAL A 61 -13.69 -4.38 7.35
N HIS A 62 -13.61 -4.48 6.02
CA HIS A 62 -12.77 -3.61 5.18
C HIS A 62 -13.60 -2.60 4.38
N PRO A 63 -13.26 -1.30 4.41
CA PRO A 63 -13.96 -0.30 3.63
C PRO A 63 -13.66 -0.39 2.12
N ALA A 64 -14.35 0.41 1.33
CA ALA A 64 -14.51 0.19 -0.11
C ALA A 64 -13.23 0.39 -0.96
N LEU A 65 -12.17 1.04 -0.45
CA LEU A 65 -11.08 1.53 -1.29
C LEU A 65 -10.34 0.40 -2.03
N TRP A 66 -10.05 -0.72 -1.37
CA TRP A 66 -9.40 -1.85 -2.02
C TRP A 66 -10.26 -2.43 -3.14
N TYR A 67 -11.56 -2.62 -2.90
CA TYR A 67 -12.49 -3.11 -3.92
C TYR A 67 -12.56 -2.15 -5.12
N LEU A 68 -12.54 -0.83 -4.89
CA LEU A 68 -12.52 0.17 -5.95
C LEU A 68 -11.24 0.10 -6.81
N LEU A 69 -10.10 -0.26 -6.22
CA LEU A 69 -8.84 -0.44 -6.96
C LEU A 69 -8.80 -1.75 -7.77
N VAL A 70 -9.36 -2.83 -7.22
CA VAL A 70 -9.37 -4.15 -7.88
C VAL A 70 -10.44 -4.22 -8.98
N ARG A 71 -11.58 -3.57 -8.77
CA ARG A 71 -12.76 -3.66 -9.65
C ARG A 71 -12.48 -3.35 -11.13
N PRO A 72 -11.73 -2.29 -11.52
CA PRO A 72 -11.41 -2.05 -12.92
C PRO A 72 -10.68 -3.21 -13.57
N LEU A 73 -9.72 -3.83 -12.88
CA LEU A 73 -8.98 -4.99 -13.39
C LEU A 73 -9.92 -6.17 -13.63
N ALA A 74 -10.75 -6.48 -12.63
CA ALA A 74 -11.69 -7.59 -12.70
C ALA A 74 -12.77 -7.37 -13.78
N ARG A 75 -13.31 -6.15 -13.91
CA ARG A 75 -14.35 -5.80 -14.89
C ARG A 75 -13.86 -5.74 -16.32
N LEU A 76 -12.59 -5.40 -16.52
CA LEU A 76 -11.95 -5.41 -17.84
C LEU A 76 -11.49 -6.81 -18.27
N GLY A 77 -11.77 -7.84 -17.48
CA GLY A 77 -11.39 -9.22 -17.79
C GLY A 77 -9.89 -9.49 -17.67
N ALA A 78 -9.15 -8.69 -16.89
CA ALA A 78 -7.75 -8.96 -16.63
C ALA A 78 -7.58 -10.32 -15.91
N PRO A 79 -6.43 -11.00 -16.06
CA PRO A 79 -6.17 -12.24 -15.33
C PRO A 79 -6.22 -12.00 -13.83
N TYR A 80 -6.70 -12.98 -13.05
CA TYR A 80 -6.80 -12.85 -11.59
C TYR A 80 -5.47 -12.43 -10.91
N ALA A 81 -4.33 -12.90 -11.46
CA ALA A 81 -2.99 -12.51 -11.02
C ALA A 81 -2.69 -11.00 -11.11
N SER A 82 -3.44 -10.22 -11.90
CA SER A 82 -3.26 -8.77 -11.98
C SER A 82 -3.54 -8.06 -10.65
N MET A 83 -4.40 -8.64 -9.80
CA MET A 83 -4.63 -8.13 -8.45
C MET A 83 -3.36 -8.21 -7.59
N GLY A 84 -2.64 -9.32 -7.68
CA GLY A 84 -1.34 -9.47 -7.02
C GLY A 84 -0.30 -8.48 -7.55
N LEU A 85 -0.25 -8.24 -8.86
CA LEU A 85 0.65 -7.24 -9.45
C LEU A 85 0.32 -5.81 -8.98
N LEU A 86 -0.97 -5.46 -8.90
CA LEU A 86 -1.41 -4.19 -8.32
C LEU A 86 -0.94 -4.06 -6.87
N HIS A 87 -1.14 -5.11 -6.07
CA HIS A 87 -0.73 -5.13 -4.68
C HIS A 87 0.79 -4.98 -4.50
N VAL A 88 1.58 -5.70 -5.29
CA VAL A 88 3.04 -5.58 -5.31
C VAL A 88 3.48 -4.16 -5.68
N GLY A 89 2.78 -3.50 -6.62
CA GLY A 89 3.03 -2.08 -6.94
C GLY A 89 2.87 -1.16 -5.72
N LEU A 90 1.82 -1.35 -4.92
CA LEU A 90 1.58 -0.61 -3.67
C LEU A 90 2.66 -0.89 -2.62
N ALA A 91 3.09 -2.15 -2.50
CA ALA A 91 4.15 -2.58 -1.58
C ALA A 91 5.51 -1.97 -1.95
N ILE A 92 5.88 -2.01 -3.24
CA ILE A 92 7.09 -1.37 -3.77
C ILE A 92 7.07 0.14 -3.48
N GLY A 93 5.94 0.80 -3.70
CA GLY A 93 5.77 2.21 -3.36
C GLY A 93 6.04 2.48 -1.88
N SER A 94 5.45 1.65 -1.00
CA SER A 94 5.61 1.76 0.46
C SER A 94 7.06 1.58 0.90
N VAL A 95 7.73 0.54 0.38
CA VAL A 95 9.14 0.25 0.66
C VAL A 95 10.04 1.37 0.17
N PHE A 96 9.81 1.89 -1.04
CA PHE A 96 10.56 3.02 -1.56
C PHE A 96 10.41 4.24 -0.66
N MET A 97 9.20 4.53 -0.17
CA MET A 97 8.97 5.64 0.74
C MET A 97 9.79 5.53 2.02
N VAL A 98 9.78 4.35 2.65
CA VAL A 98 10.57 4.10 3.88
C VAL A 98 12.06 4.21 3.60
N LEU A 99 12.55 3.53 2.57
CA LEU A 99 13.98 3.53 2.25
C LEU A 99 14.49 4.92 1.89
N ARG A 100 13.67 5.74 1.21
CA ARG A 100 14.09 7.05 0.72
C ARG A 100 13.90 8.19 1.72
N PHE A 101 12.80 8.18 2.47
CA PHE A 101 12.34 9.35 3.22
C PHE A 101 12.24 9.15 4.73
N ALA A 102 12.22 7.90 5.23
CA ALA A 102 12.11 7.70 6.68
C ALA A 102 13.35 8.25 7.41
N PRO A 103 13.17 9.03 8.49
CA PRO A 103 14.26 9.62 9.28
C PRO A 103 14.91 8.59 10.22
N LEU A 104 15.23 7.41 9.69
CA LEU A 104 15.76 6.26 10.43
C LEU A 104 17.14 5.86 9.89
N PRO A 105 17.98 5.21 10.71
CA PRO A 105 19.23 4.63 10.24
C PRO A 105 19.02 3.67 9.07
N ARG A 106 20.00 3.58 8.16
CA ARG A 106 19.91 2.70 6.98
C ARG A 106 19.62 1.25 7.37
N LEU A 107 20.28 0.75 8.42
CA LEU A 107 20.07 -0.60 8.93
C LEU A 107 18.61 -0.82 9.38
N THR A 108 18.04 0.09 10.15
CA THR A 108 16.65 0.00 10.62
C THR A 108 15.66 0.00 9.46
N ARG A 109 15.87 0.88 8.45
CA ARG A 109 15.02 0.90 7.25
C ARG A 109 15.10 -0.42 6.49
N SER A 110 16.31 -0.96 6.30
CA SER A 110 16.50 -2.25 5.62
C SER A 110 15.82 -3.40 6.38
N LEU A 111 16.07 -3.53 7.68
CA LEU A 111 15.47 -4.57 8.51
C LEU A 111 13.94 -4.47 8.53
N PHE A 112 13.41 -3.25 8.55
CA PHE A 112 11.97 -3.02 8.52
C PHE A 112 11.34 -3.51 7.21
N VAL A 113 11.87 -3.10 6.05
CA VAL A 113 11.27 -3.45 4.74
C VAL A 113 11.41 -4.93 4.41
N PHE A 114 12.44 -5.61 4.93
CA PHE A 114 12.63 -7.06 4.81
C PHE A 114 12.07 -7.85 6.00
N SER A 115 11.31 -7.21 6.89
CA SER A 115 10.61 -7.93 7.95
C SER A 115 9.54 -8.85 7.36
N ALA A 116 9.26 -9.97 8.04
CA ALA A 116 8.24 -10.92 7.61
C ALA A 116 6.88 -10.24 7.36
N TRP A 117 6.54 -9.22 8.15
CA TRP A 117 5.28 -8.50 8.03
C TRP A 117 5.22 -7.60 6.79
N MET A 118 6.28 -6.81 6.52
CA MET A 118 6.37 -6.00 5.29
C MET A 118 6.46 -6.85 4.04
N PHE A 119 7.12 -7.99 4.12
CA PHE A 119 7.30 -8.88 2.97
C PHE A 119 6.04 -9.69 2.68
N TRP A 120 5.46 -10.35 3.68
CA TRP A 120 4.37 -11.29 3.47
C TRP A 120 3.00 -10.60 3.48
N MET A 121 2.63 -10.00 4.60
CA MET A 121 1.28 -9.44 4.84
C MET A 121 0.98 -8.22 3.97
N TYR A 122 2.00 -7.42 3.64
CA TYR A 122 1.84 -6.18 2.88
C TYR A 122 2.28 -6.26 1.42
N ALA A 123 2.84 -7.39 0.96
CA ALA A 123 3.30 -7.53 -0.44
C ALA A 123 2.73 -8.75 -1.14
N ILE A 124 2.69 -9.92 -0.48
CA ILE A 124 2.29 -11.19 -1.10
C ILE A 124 0.79 -11.43 -0.95
N GLU A 125 0.25 -11.31 0.28
CA GLU A 125 -1.18 -11.46 0.51
C GLU A 125 -1.93 -10.24 -0.02
N SER A 126 -2.60 -10.36 -1.17
CA SER A 126 -3.23 -9.25 -1.91
C SER A 126 -4.46 -8.69 -1.21
N ARG A 127 -4.21 -7.92 -0.15
CA ARG A 127 -5.19 -7.51 0.85
C ARG A 127 -5.27 -5.99 0.94
N VAL A 128 -6.28 -5.53 1.67
CA VAL A 128 -6.58 -4.10 1.87
C VAL A 128 -5.43 -3.33 2.55
N TYR A 129 -4.56 -4.04 3.26
CA TYR A 129 -3.56 -3.45 4.14
C TYR A 129 -2.45 -2.71 3.39
N ALA A 130 -2.08 -3.14 2.17
CA ALA A 130 -1.06 -2.47 1.37
C ALA A 130 -1.44 -1.04 0.97
N VAL A 131 -2.73 -0.79 0.75
CA VAL A 131 -3.22 0.57 0.48
C VAL A 131 -3.02 1.45 1.72
N GLY A 132 -3.43 0.94 2.88
CA GLY A 132 -3.32 1.65 4.15
C GLY A 132 -1.88 2.01 4.51
N ILE A 133 -0.94 1.06 4.36
CA ILE A 133 0.46 1.30 4.71
C ILE A 133 1.13 2.31 3.77
N LEU A 134 0.82 2.29 2.46
CA LEU A 134 1.31 3.27 1.51
C LEU A 134 0.80 4.67 1.86
N LEU A 135 -0.50 4.81 2.11
CA LEU A 135 -1.13 6.07 2.50
C LEU A 135 -0.53 6.61 3.80
N LEU A 136 -0.30 5.74 4.79
CA LEU A 136 0.32 6.13 6.05
C LEU A 136 1.73 6.71 5.83
N PHE A 137 2.56 6.07 5.01
CA PHE A 137 3.90 6.58 4.70
C PHE A 137 3.87 7.87 3.87
N LEU A 138 2.92 8.01 2.94
CA LEU A 138 2.70 9.25 2.20
C LEU A 138 2.32 10.41 3.13
N ILE A 139 1.40 10.15 4.07
CA ILE A 139 0.98 11.14 5.07
C ILE A 139 2.15 11.51 5.97
N ALA A 140 2.85 10.52 6.52
CA ALA A 140 4.01 10.76 7.39
C ALA A 140 5.10 11.58 6.69
N TRP A 141 5.38 11.29 5.41
CA TRP A 141 6.34 12.07 4.61
C TRP A 141 5.91 13.52 4.41
N ARG A 142 4.63 13.77 4.14
CA ARG A 142 4.05 15.11 3.93
C ARG A 142 3.69 15.83 5.22
N TYR A 143 3.75 15.17 6.36
CA TYR A 143 3.23 15.70 7.62
C TYR A 143 3.83 17.05 8.05
N PRO A 144 5.14 17.31 7.86
CA PRO A 144 5.73 18.61 8.16
C PRO A 144 5.09 19.76 7.35
N ASP A 145 4.75 19.50 6.09
CA ASP A 145 4.24 20.49 5.13
C ASP A 145 2.71 20.41 4.97
N ARG A 146 2.00 19.81 5.93
CA ARG A 146 0.56 19.50 5.80
C ARG A 146 -0.32 20.75 5.67
N HIS A 147 0.13 21.89 6.18
CA HIS A 147 -0.59 23.16 6.11
C HIS A 147 -0.39 23.92 4.79
N ASP A 148 0.61 23.57 3.99
CA ASP A 148 0.83 24.20 2.68
C ASP A 148 -0.25 23.79 1.68
N ARG A 149 -0.75 22.56 1.81
CA ARG A 149 -1.82 21.98 0.96
C ARG A 149 -2.80 21.18 1.82
N PRO A 150 -3.61 21.85 2.65
CA PRO A 150 -4.47 21.17 3.63
C PRO A 150 -5.52 20.28 2.97
N TRP A 151 -6.00 20.65 1.77
CA TRP A 151 -6.94 19.83 1.00
C TRP A 151 -6.34 18.47 0.62
N LEU A 152 -5.05 18.41 0.28
CA LEU A 152 -4.40 17.16 -0.10
C LEU A 152 -4.19 16.27 1.12
N HIS A 153 -3.82 16.88 2.27
CA HIS A 153 -3.76 16.16 3.53
C HIS A 153 -5.14 15.57 3.88
N GLY A 154 -6.22 16.36 3.76
CA GLY A 154 -7.59 15.91 3.96
C GLY A 154 -7.99 14.75 3.03
N VAL A 155 -7.62 14.81 1.75
CA VAL A 155 -7.85 13.71 0.79
C VAL A 155 -7.10 12.45 1.20
N LEU A 156 -5.82 12.57 1.58
CA LEU A 156 -5.03 11.42 2.03
C LEU A 156 -5.62 10.78 3.29
N ILE A 157 -6.08 11.59 4.25
CA ILE A 157 -6.76 11.10 5.45
C ILE A 157 -8.09 10.42 5.10
N ALA A 158 -8.90 11.01 4.23
CA ALA A 158 -10.16 10.41 3.79
C ALA A 158 -9.94 9.06 3.09
N LEU A 159 -8.89 8.95 2.26
CA LEU A 159 -8.48 7.68 1.66
C LEU A 159 -7.98 6.69 2.72
N LEU A 160 -7.18 7.15 3.69
CA LEU A 160 -6.66 6.30 4.78
C LEU A 160 -7.81 5.73 5.62
N PHE A 161 -8.81 6.56 5.93
CA PHE A 161 -10.03 6.17 6.63
C PHE A 161 -10.81 5.07 5.87
N ASN A 162 -10.76 5.11 4.53
CA ASN A 162 -11.41 4.13 3.67
C ASN A 162 -10.51 2.93 3.29
N SER A 163 -9.29 2.82 3.83
CA SER A 163 -8.36 1.76 3.46
C SER A 163 -8.62 0.45 4.22
N ASN A 164 -8.62 0.49 5.55
CA ASN A 164 -8.95 -0.63 6.43
C ASN A 164 -9.44 -0.12 7.80
N PHE A 165 -10.07 -1.00 8.58
CA PHE A 165 -10.60 -0.65 9.91
C PHE A 165 -9.52 -0.16 10.88
N HIS A 166 -8.33 -0.76 10.91
CA HIS A 166 -7.25 -0.35 11.81
C HIS A 166 -6.76 1.08 11.55
N MET A 167 -6.82 1.52 10.29
CA MET A 167 -6.36 2.85 9.88
C MET A 167 -7.35 3.96 10.27
N VAL A 168 -8.58 3.65 10.68
CA VAL A 168 -9.58 4.63 11.15
C VAL A 168 -9.07 5.40 12.36
N PHE A 169 -8.51 4.72 13.36
CA PHE A 169 -8.00 5.35 14.58
C PHE A 169 -6.77 6.22 14.28
N ILE A 170 -5.88 5.72 13.42
CA ILE A 170 -4.68 6.44 13.00
C ILE A 170 -5.07 7.68 12.19
N ALA A 171 -6.02 7.55 11.26
CA ALA A 171 -6.57 8.67 10.50
C ALA A 171 -7.17 9.74 11.43
N GLY A 172 -7.97 9.33 12.42
CA GLY A 172 -8.56 10.23 13.42
C GLY A 172 -7.51 10.98 14.25
N ALA A 173 -6.44 10.30 14.66
CA ALA A 173 -5.33 10.94 15.38
C ALA A 173 -4.56 11.94 14.50
N LEU A 174 -4.41 11.66 13.20
CA LEU A 174 -3.68 12.51 12.27
C LEU A 174 -4.48 13.73 11.78
N THR A 175 -5.80 13.77 12.05
CA THR A 175 -6.65 14.95 11.78
C THR A 175 -6.55 16.07 12.81
N LEU A 176 -6.06 15.77 14.02
CA LEU A 176 -5.87 16.73 15.12
C LEU A 176 -4.57 17.54 14.93
#